data_AF-A0A444YE17-F1
#
_entry.id   AF-A0A444YE17-F1
#
_cell.length_a   1.000
_cell.length_b   1.000
_cell.length_c   1.000
_cell.angle_alpha   90.00
_cell.angle_beta   90.00
_cell.angle_gamma   90.00
#
_symmetry.space_group_name_H-M   'P 1'
#
loop_
_entity.id
_entity.type
_entity.pdbx_description
1 polymer ?
#
loop_
_entity_poly.entity_id
_entity_poly.type
_entity_poly.pdbx_seq_one_letter_code
_entity_poly.pdbx_strand_id
1 'polypeptide(L)'
;MQVRTFKGHANEKNFVGLTVNSEYIACGSETNEVFVYHKEISKPVTWHKFGSPEVDDAEDEAGSYFISAVCWKSDSPTILTANSQGTIKVLVLAA
;
A
#
# COMPACT_ATOMS: atom_id res chain seq x y z
N MET A 1 -3.34 -21.32 13.91
CA MET A 1 -2.62 -20.38 13.04
C MET A 1 -1.59 -19.64 13.87
N GLN A 2 -0.35 -19.54 13.38
CA GLN A 2 0.71 -18.82 14.09
C GLN A 2 0.71 -17.36 13.68
N VAL A 3 0.68 -16.46 14.66
CA VAL A 3 0.85 -15.02 14.44
C VAL A 3 2.26 -14.75 13.94
N ARG A 4 2.41 -13.78 13.03
CA ARG A 4 3.69 -13.39 12.43
C ARG A 4 3.88 -11.88 12.42
N THR A 5 5.14 -11.46 12.34
CA THR A 5 5.53 -10.09 12.03
C THR A 5 5.83 -9.96 10.54
N PHE A 6 5.37 -8.87 9.93
CA PHE A 6 5.59 -8.52 8.53
C PHE A 6 6.43 -7.24 8.46
N LYS A 7 7.41 -7.20 7.56
CA LYS A 7 8.31 -6.05 7.38
C LYS A 7 8.48 -5.74 5.90
N GLY A 8 8.81 -4.50 5.55
CA GLY A 8 9.16 -4.10 4.18
C GLY A 8 8.58 -2.75 3.74
N HIS A 9 7.46 -2.32 4.32
CA HIS A 9 6.93 -0.97 4.14
C HIS A 9 7.52 0.01 5.16
N ALA A 10 7.52 1.31 4.85
CA ALA A 10 7.92 2.38 5.77
C ALA A 10 6.68 3.01 6.41
N ASN A 11 6.65 3.05 7.74
CA ASN A 11 5.55 3.64 8.50
C ASN A 11 6.03 4.04 9.90
N GLU A 12 6.59 5.24 10.02
CA GLU A 12 7.19 5.74 11.26
C GLU A 12 6.41 6.93 11.87
N LYS A 13 5.47 7.53 11.12
CA LYS A 13 4.78 8.77 11.54
C LYS A 13 3.28 8.81 11.26
N ASN A 14 2.82 8.36 10.09
CA ASN A 14 1.47 8.64 9.60
C ASN A 14 0.49 7.46 9.74
N PHE A 15 -0.81 7.73 9.67
CA PHE A 15 -1.79 6.68 9.43
C PHE A 15 -1.76 6.27 7.96
N VAL A 16 -1.16 5.12 7.65
CA VAL A 16 -0.99 4.66 6.25
C VAL A 16 -2.08 3.69 5.75
N GLY A 17 -3.04 3.35 6.61
CA GLY A 17 -4.11 2.40 6.31
C GLY A 17 -3.68 0.93 6.39
N LEU A 18 -4.63 0.08 6.79
CA LEU A 18 -4.48 -1.37 6.90
C LEU A 18 -5.81 -2.04 6.53
N THR A 19 -5.77 -3.05 5.68
CA THR A 19 -6.93 -3.87 5.32
C THR A 19 -6.50 -5.33 5.16
N VAL A 20 -7.37 -6.27 5.54
CA VAL A 20 -7.10 -7.71 5.47
C VAL A 20 -8.27 -8.45 4.82
N ASN A 21 -7.99 -9.57 4.18
CA ASN A 21 -8.99 -10.56 3.77
C ASN A 21 -8.57 -11.95 4.27
N SER A 22 -9.18 -13.03 3.77
CA SER A 22 -8.87 -14.41 4.21
C SER A 22 -7.40 -14.82 4.08
N GLU A 23 -6.68 -14.29 3.07
CA GLU A 23 -5.31 -14.73 2.73
C GLU A 23 -4.26 -13.60 2.76
N TYR A 24 -4.69 -12.35 2.56
CA TYR A 24 -3.80 -11.22 2.31
C TYR A 24 -3.98 -10.08 3.31
N ILE A 25 -2.87 -9.39 3.54
CA ILE A 25 -2.76 -8.15 4.30
C ILE A 25 -2.29 -7.08 3.31
N ALA A 26 -2.95 -5.94 3.27
CA ALA A 26 -2.49 -4.78 2.54
C ALA A 26 -2.39 -3.55 3.46
N CYS A 27 -1.35 -2.77 3.27
CA CYS A 27 -1.12 -1.53 4.00
C CYS A 27 -0.44 -0.49 3.11
N GLY A 28 -0.56 0.77 3.49
CA GLY A 28 0.19 1.84 2.86
C GLY A 28 1.63 1.97 3.36
N SER A 29 2.36 2.93 2.78
CA SER A 29 3.73 3.29 3.12
C SER A 29 3.94 4.80 2.98
N GLU A 30 4.87 5.32 3.77
CA GLU A 30 5.37 6.70 3.69
C GLU A 30 6.26 6.96 2.47
N THR A 31 6.52 5.92 1.67
CA THR A 31 7.19 5.98 0.36
C THR A 31 6.20 6.15 -0.80
N ASN A 32 4.96 6.54 -0.51
CA ASN A 32 3.84 6.62 -1.47
C ASN A 32 3.55 5.26 -2.16
N GLU A 33 3.77 4.16 -1.46
CA GLU A 33 3.62 2.79 -1.97
C GLU A 33 2.56 1.99 -1.20
N VAL A 34 1.77 1.19 -1.91
CA VAL A 34 0.87 0.18 -1.32
C VAL A 34 1.61 -1.15 -1.29
N PHE A 35 1.67 -1.81 -0.13
CA PHE A 35 2.28 -3.12 0.04
C PHE A 35 1.22 -4.21 0.24
N VAL A 36 1.46 -5.39 -0.32
CA VAL A 36 0.63 -6.58 -0.11
C VAL A 36 1.51 -7.72 0.44
N TYR A 37 0.98 -8.42 1.44
CA TYR A 37 1.59 -9.59 2.06
C TYR A 37 0.60 -10.76 2.02
N HIS A 38 1.10 -11.96 1.77
CA HIS A 38 0.34 -13.19 2.05
C HIS A 38 0.52 -13.53 3.55
N LYS A 39 -0.54 -13.96 4.25
CA LYS A 39 -0.50 -14.18 5.72
C LYS A 39 0.57 -15.17 6.20
N GLU A 40 1.06 -16.03 5.32
CA GLU A 40 2.09 -17.03 5.62
C GLU A 40 3.52 -16.56 5.29
N ILE A 41 3.68 -15.44 4.58
CA ILE A 41 4.96 -14.93 4.06
C ILE A 41 5.26 -13.57 4.70
N SER A 42 6.29 -13.51 5.55
CA SER A 42 6.66 -12.30 6.31
C SER A 42 7.31 -11.17 5.48
N LYS A 43 7.54 -11.40 4.17
CA LYS A 43 8.05 -10.42 3.21
C LYS A 43 6.92 -10.01 2.23
N PRO A 44 6.97 -8.81 1.64
CA PRO A 44 5.96 -8.40 0.66
C PRO A 44 5.88 -9.37 -0.51
N VAL A 45 4.68 -9.68 -0.97
CA VAL A 45 4.48 -10.42 -2.23
C VAL A 45 4.54 -9.49 -3.43
N THR A 46 4.09 -8.24 -3.27
CA THR A 46 4.20 -7.18 -4.28
C THR A 46 3.97 -5.80 -3.64
N TRP A 47 4.28 -4.73 -4.39
CA TRP A 47 4.00 -3.35 -4.03
C TRP A 47 3.70 -2.49 -5.27
N HIS A 48 3.01 -1.36 -5.08
CA HIS A 48 2.69 -0.40 -6.13
C HIS A 48 3.00 1.03 -5.68
N LYS A 49 3.84 1.74 -6.43
CA LYS A 49 4.16 3.17 -6.21
C LYS A 49 3.11 4.07 -6.87
N PHE A 50 2.57 5.01 -6.10
CA PHE A 50 1.76 6.11 -6.61
C PHE A 50 2.66 7.19 -7.23
N GLY A 51 2.12 7.90 -8.23
CA GLY A 51 2.87 8.83 -9.09
C GLY A 51 3.11 8.26 -10.51
N SER A 52 3.39 9.14 -11.47
CA SER A 52 3.86 8.73 -12.81
C SER A 52 5.37 9.04 -12.92
N PRO A 53 6.14 8.26 -13.71
CA PRO A 53 7.54 8.55 -13.97
C PRO A 53 7.76 9.80 -14.85
N GLU A 54 6.70 10.41 -15.39
CA GLU A 54 6.78 11.55 -16.32
C GLU A 54 6.71 12.91 -15.63
N VAL A 55 6.51 12.95 -14.30
CA VAL A 55 6.43 14.18 -13.49
C VAL A 55 7.51 14.27 -12.41
N ASP A 56 8.65 13.60 -12.61
CA ASP A 56 9.88 13.92 -11.88
C ASP A 56 10.38 15.29 -12.38
N ASP A 57 10.81 16.16 -11.45
CA ASP A 57 11.54 17.44 -11.64
C ASP A 57 10.81 18.78 -11.35
N ALA A 58 9.72 18.83 -10.59
CA ALA A 58 9.22 20.15 -10.10
C ALA A 58 8.64 20.22 -8.68
N GLU A 59 8.34 19.12 -8.00
CA GLU A 59 7.64 19.17 -6.69
C GLU A 59 8.33 18.37 -5.56
N ASP A 60 9.65 18.21 -5.60
CA ASP A 60 10.43 17.68 -4.46
C ASP A 60 10.37 18.59 -3.21
N GLU A 61 9.67 19.73 -3.27
CA GLU A 61 9.42 20.61 -2.11
C GLU A 61 8.06 20.39 -1.42
N ALA A 62 7.16 19.57 -1.97
CA ALA A 62 5.89 19.24 -1.33
C ALA A 62 5.99 17.89 -0.61
N GLY A 63 6.36 17.95 0.68
CA GLY A 63 6.51 16.84 1.64
C GLY A 63 6.12 15.42 1.18
N SER A 64 7.10 14.50 1.29
CA SER A 64 6.99 13.05 1.03
C SER A 64 5.57 12.49 1.14
N TYR A 65 4.97 12.17 -0.01
CA TYR A 65 3.62 11.61 -0.10
C TYR A 65 3.54 10.23 0.52
N PHE A 66 2.38 9.89 1.07
CA PHE A 66 2.14 8.60 1.70
C PHE A 66 0.78 8.04 1.31
N ILE A 67 0.65 6.73 1.27
CA ILE A 67 -0.66 6.09 1.18
C ILE A 67 -1.39 6.33 2.49
N SER A 68 -2.65 6.77 2.44
CA SER A 68 -3.42 7.17 3.63
C SER A 68 -4.60 6.24 3.92
N ALA A 69 -5.10 5.51 2.92
CA ALA A 69 -6.18 4.55 3.08
C ALA A 69 -6.10 3.38 2.08
N VAL A 70 -6.51 2.20 2.53
CA VAL A 70 -6.59 0.98 1.74
C VAL A 70 -7.82 0.16 2.14
N CYS A 71 -8.49 -0.52 1.20
CA CYS A 71 -9.67 -1.35 1.48
C CYS A 71 -9.82 -2.49 0.46
N TRP A 72 -9.80 -3.73 0.93
CA TRP A 72 -10.07 -4.90 0.09
C TRP A 72 -11.55 -4.97 -0.30
N LYS A 73 -11.82 -5.38 -1.53
CA LYS A 73 -13.16 -5.79 -1.95
C LYS A 73 -13.42 -7.24 -1.53
N SER A 74 -13.71 -7.44 -0.24
CA SER A 74 -13.91 -8.78 0.35
C SER A 74 -12.71 -9.70 0.04
N ASP A 75 -12.94 -10.95 -0.34
CA ASP A 75 -11.89 -11.90 -0.74
C ASP A 75 -11.49 -11.81 -2.23
N SER A 76 -11.94 -10.79 -2.98
CA SER A 76 -11.51 -10.62 -4.37
C SER A 76 -10.09 -10.03 -4.44
N PRO A 77 -9.36 -10.20 -5.56
CA PRO A 77 -8.02 -9.63 -5.71
C PRO A 77 -8.04 -8.10 -5.90
N THR A 78 -9.15 -7.42 -5.63
CA THR A 78 -9.35 -5.99 -5.92
C THR A 78 -9.24 -5.17 -4.65
N ILE A 79 -8.50 -4.06 -4.71
CA ILE A 79 -8.27 -3.16 -3.57
C ILE A 79 -8.51 -1.71 -3.98
N LEU A 80 -9.23 -0.96 -3.14
CA LEU A 80 -9.33 0.49 -3.20
C LEU A 80 -8.17 1.09 -2.40
N THR A 81 -7.50 2.10 -2.95
CA THR A 81 -6.31 2.71 -2.34
C THR A 81 -6.35 4.22 -2.56
N ALA A 82 -5.90 4.99 -1.55
CA ALA A 82 -5.81 6.44 -1.64
C ALA A 82 -4.51 6.95 -1.00
N ASN A 83 -3.95 8.03 -1.53
CA ASN A 83 -2.76 8.69 -0.97
C ASN A 83 -3.06 10.06 -0.35
N SER A 84 -2.03 10.68 0.24
CA SER A 84 -2.10 11.96 0.94
C SER A 84 -2.42 13.15 0.04
N GLN A 85 -2.34 12.99 -1.28
CA GLN A 85 -2.76 14.00 -2.26
C GLN A 85 -4.24 13.89 -2.67
N GLY A 86 -4.96 12.89 -2.13
CA GLY A 86 -6.35 12.62 -2.50
C GLY A 86 -6.50 11.83 -3.82
N THR A 87 -5.40 11.30 -4.38
CA THR A 87 -5.49 10.38 -5.52
C THR A 87 -6.11 9.07 -5.06
N ILE A 88 -7.12 8.57 -5.78
CA ILE A 88 -7.79 7.29 -5.52
C ILE A 88 -7.53 6.34 -6.69
N LYS A 89 -7.10 5.12 -6.41
CA LYS A 89 -6.91 4.05 -7.39
C LYS A 89 -7.61 2.78 -6.97
N VAL A 90 -8.18 2.07 -7.95
CA VAL A 90 -8.57 0.67 -7.82
C VAL A 90 -7.44 -0.17 -8.41
N LEU A 91 -6.82 -1.01 -7.58
CA LEU A 91 -5.76 -1.94 -8.00
C LEU A 91 -6.30 -3.36 -8.00
N VAL A 92 -5.72 -4.22 -8.85
CA VAL A 92 -6.02 -5.66 -8.89
C VAL A 92 -4.71 -6.42 -8.74
N LEU A 93 -4.69 -7.36 -7.79
CA LEU A 93 -3.60 -8.33 -7.65
C LEU A 93 -3.67 -9.30 -8.83
N ALA A 94 -2.72 -9.19 -9.75
CA ALA A 94 -2.62 -10.01 -10.95
C ALA A 94 -1.39 -10.95 -10.87
N ALA A 95 -1.47 -12.06 -11.61
CA ALA A 95 -0.39 -13.02 -11.79
C ALA A 95 0.54 -12.62 -12.94
#